data_AF-A0A2G4ZWY0-F1
#
_entry.id   AF-A0A2G4ZWY0-F1
#
_cell.length_a   1.000
_cell.length_b   1.000
_cell.length_c   1.000
_cell.angle_alpha   90.00
_cell.angle_beta   90.00
_cell.angle_gamma   90.00
#
_symmetry.space_group_name_H-M   'P 1'
#
loop_
_entity.id
_entity.type
_entity.pdbx_description
1 polymer ?
#
loop_
_entity_poly.entity_id
_entity_poly.type
_entity_poly.pdbx_seq_one_letter_code
_entity_poly.pdbx_strand_id
1 'polypeptide(L)' 'MDKIIFNNYGVILIEREGRLFIRFYSGGMVMKEEEEEVSIDAAKKVQVSEKDACEVLISIENRKNKV' A
#
# COMPACT_ATOMS: atom_id res chain seq x y z
N MET A 1 -4.95 18.10 -2.84
CA MET A 1 -4.51 18.02 -1.43
C MET A 1 -4.28 16.56 -1.13
N ASP A 2 -3.07 16.19 -0.76
CA ASP A 2 -2.74 14.82 -0.39
C ASP A 2 -3.28 14.56 1.02
N LYS A 3 -4.25 13.64 1.13
CA LYS A 3 -4.84 13.30 2.42
C LYS A 3 -4.34 11.93 2.85
N ILE A 4 -3.60 11.88 3.95
CA ILE A 4 -3.23 10.60 4.55
C ILE A 4 -4.49 10.03 5.19
N ILE A 5 -5.00 8.91 4.64
CA ILE A 5 -6.18 8.21 5.12
C ILE A 5 -5.80 7.24 6.23
N PHE A 6 -4.63 6.61 6.10
CA PHE A 6 -4.17 5.58 7.03
C PHE A 6 -2.64 5.57 7.09
N ASN A 7 -2.08 5.36 8.26
CA ASN A 7 -0.64 5.18 8.43
C ASN A 7 -0.43 4.20 9.59
N ASN A 8 -0.26 2.93 9.26
CA ASN A 8 -0.01 1.89 10.24
C ASN A 8 0.70 0.70 9.59
N TYR A 9 1.33 -0.16 10.39
CA TYR A 9 1.95 -1.41 9.92
C TYR A 9 3.03 -1.24 8.84
N GLY A 10 3.66 -0.05 8.75
CA GLY A 10 4.64 0.26 7.70
C GLY A 10 4.03 0.58 6.34
N VAL A 11 2.70 0.83 6.29
CA VAL A 11 1.95 1.20 5.09
C VAL A 11 1.25 2.53 5.30
N ILE A 12 1.42 3.45 4.35
CA ILE A 12 0.81 4.77 4.35
C ILE A 12 -0.18 4.83 3.20
N LEU A 13 -1.47 4.92 3.50
CA LEU A 13 -2.52 5.14 2.51
C LEU A 13 -2.76 6.64 2.33
N ILE A 14 -2.64 7.10 1.09
CA ILE A 14 -2.76 8.49 0.67
C ILE A 14 -3.88 8.58 -0.35
N GLU A 15 -4.83 9.48 -0.14
CA GLU A 15 -5.85 9.83 -1.14
C GLU A 15 -5.40 11.10 -1.89
N ARG A 16 -5.37 11.01 -3.22
CA ARG A 16 -5.13 12.15 -4.13
C ARG A 16 -6.23 12.19 -5.17
N GLU A 17 -7.02 13.26 -5.18
CA GLU A 17 -8.05 13.50 -6.22
C GLU A 17 -9.03 12.32 -6.41
N GLY A 18 -9.42 11.66 -5.32
CA GLY A 18 -10.31 10.48 -5.34
C GLY A 18 -9.63 9.16 -5.72
N ARG A 19 -8.31 9.17 -5.96
CA ARG A 19 -7.49 7.98 -6.16
C ARG A 19 -6.76 7.63 -4.88
N LEU A 20 -6.57 6.35 -4.63
CA LEU A 20 -5.92 5.85 -3.43
C LEU A 20 -4.55 5.31 -3.80
N PHE A 21 -3.56 5.72 -3.04
CA PHE A 21 -2.17 5.33 -3.19
C PHE A 21 -1.71 4.71 -1.88
N ILE A 22 -1.05 3.56 -1.95
CA ILE A 22 -0.31 3.05 -0.80
C ILE A 22 1.16 3.38 -1.00
N ARG A 23 1.81 3.83 0.06
CA ARG A 23 3.24 3.98 0.17
C ARG A 23 3.75 3.03 1.22
N PHE A 24 4.67 2.16 0.85
CA PHE A 24 5.26 1.16 1.73
C PHE A 24 6.76 1.09 1.48
N TYR A 25 7.50 0.71 2.50
CA TYR A 25 8.92 0.45 2.38
C TYR A 25 9.12 -1.05 2.19
N SER A 26 9.51 -1.48 0.98
CA SER A 26 9.85 -2.88 0.76
C SER A 26 11.21 -3.15 1.43
N GLY A 27 11.22 -4.08 2.38
CA GLY A 27 12.34 -4.41 3.27
C GLY A 27 13.41 -5.30 2.62
N GLY A 28 13.81 -5.00 1.39
CA GLY A 28 14.92 -5.68 0.72
C GLY A 28 16.30 -5.18 1.18
N MET A 29 17.37 -5.70 0.56
CA MET A 29 18.76 -5.23 0.74
C MET A 29 18.96 -3.72 0.50
N VAL A 30 17.99 -3.08 -0.16
CA VAL A 30 17.88 -1.63 -0.36
C VAL A 30 16.48 -1.23 0.11
N MET A 31 16.38 -0.37 1.12
CA MET A 31 15.10 0.27 1.49
C MET A 31 14.62 1.08 0.29
N LYS A 32 13.67 0.53 -0.46
CA LYS A 32 12.99 1.23 -1.54
C LYS A 32 11.63 1.66 -1.03
N GLU A 33 11.41 2.96 -1.08
CA GLU A 33 10.10 3.55 -0.86
C GLU A 33 9.29 3.35 -2.13
N GLU A 34 8.28 2.49 -2.07
CA GLU A 34 7.39 2.22 -3.19
C GLU A 34 6.05 2.90 -2.94
N GLU A 35 5.51 3.52 -3.99
CA GLU A 35 4.18 4.10 -4.02
C GLU A 35 3.42 3.47 -5.19
N GLU A 36 2.25 2.90 -4.90
CA GLU A 36 1.41 2.22 -5.87
C GLU A 36 -0.04 2.71 -5.75
N GLU A 37 -0.68 2.98 -6.88
CA GLU A 37 -2.12 3.24 -6.92
C GLU A 37 -2.87 1.93 -6.63
N VAL A 38 -3.79 1.98 -5.67
CA VAL A 38 -4.59 0.83 -5.26
C VAL A 38 -6.08 1.12 -5.42
N SER A 39 -6.84 0.05 -5.64
CA SER A 39 -8.29 0.10 -5.61
C SER A 39 -8.80 0.35 -4.18
N ILE A 40 -10.02 0.91 -4.09
CA ILE A 40 -10.71 1.15 -2.81
C ILE A 40 -10.82 -0.11 -1.95
N ASP A 41 -10.97 -1.28 -2.57
CA ASP A 41 -11.01 -2.57 -1.86
C ASP A 41 -9.71 -2.90 -1.13
N ALA A 42 -8.57 -2.77 -1.84
CA ALA A 42 -7.24 -2.97 -1.26
C ALA A 42 -6.94 -1.95 -0.15
N ALA A 43 -7.31 -0.69 -0.38
CA ALA A 43 -7.21 0.38 0.61
C ALA A 43 -8.06 0.14 1.87
N LYS A 44 -9.23 -0.50 1.75
CA LYS A 44 -10.03 -0.92 2.90
C LYS A 44 -9.38 -2.09 3.64
N LYS A 45 -8.87 -3.08 2.91
CA LYS A 45 -8.19 -4.24 3.52
C LYS A 45 -6.99 -3.83 4.38
N VAL A 46 -6.13 -2.92 3.91
CA VAL A 46 -5.02 -2.40 4.73
C VAL A 46 -5.48 -1.70 6.01
N GLN A 47 -6.70 -1.17 6.05
CA GLN A 47 -7.30 -0.54 7.23
C GLN A 47 -7.99 -1.54 8.18
N VAL A 48 -8.30 -2.76 7.71
CA VAL A 48 -9.04 -3.76 8.49
C VAL A 48 -8.15 -4.42 9.54
N SER A 49 -6.97 -4.90 9.13
CA SER A 49 -6.05 -5.62 10.00
C SER A 49 -4.65 -5.69 9.40
N GLU A 50 -3.63 -5.88 10.25
CA GLU A 50 -2.23 -6.06 9.82
C GLU A 50 -2.08 -7.22 8.82
N LYS A 51 -2.81 -8.32 9.04
CA LYS A 51 -2.79 -9.49 8.16
C LYS A 51 -3.32 -9.17 6.76
N ASP A 52 -4.47 -8.50 6.68
CA ASP A 52 -5.05 -8.01 5.43
C ASP A 52 -4.15 -6.99 4.73
N ALA A 53 -3.48 -6.12 5.51
CA ALA A 53 -2.52 -5.17 4.98
C ALA A 53 -1.32 -5.87 4.32
N CYS A 54 -0.80 -6.90 4.99
CA CYS A 54 0.29 -7.73 4.48
C CYS A 54 -0.13 -8.50 3.22
N GLU A 55 -1.34 -9.08 3.18
CA GLU A 55 -1.86 -9.74 1.98
C GLU A 55 -1.97 -8.79 0.78
N VAL A 56 -2.43 -7.56 1.00
CA VAL A 56 -2.50 -6.54 -0.07
C VAL A 56 -1.11 -6.22 -0.60
N LEU A 57 -0.13 -6.00 0.28
CA LEU A 57 1.27 -5.76 -0.10
C LEU A 57 1.84 -6.93 -0.90
N ILE A 58 1.67 -8.16 -0.41
CA ILE A 58 2.12 -9.39 -1.09
C ILE A 58 1.46 -9.51 -2.46
N SER A 59 0.18 -9.16 -2.58
CA SER A 59 -0.55 -9.20 -3.85
C SER A 59 0.00 -8.18 -4.86
N ILE A 60 0.34 -6.97 -4.38
CA ILE A 60 0.96 -5.91 -5.18
C ILE A 60 2.36 -6.33 -5.64
N GLU A 61 3.18 -6.82 -4.72
CA GLU A 61 4.54 -7.28 -5.04
C GLU A 61 4.52 -8.48 -5.99
N ASN A 62 3.62 -9.46 -5.81
CA ASN A 62 3.42 -10.57 -6.75
C ASN A 62 2.98 -10.09 -8.14
N ARG A 63 2.17 -9.04 -8.21
CA ARG A 63 1.75 -8.46 -9.50
C ARG A 63 2.94 -7.79 -10.21
N LYS A 64 3.84 -7.17 -9.45
CA LYS A 64 5.10 -6.59 -9.94
C LYS A 64 6.16 -7.62 -10.31
N ASN A 65 6.24 -8.76 -9.62
CA ASN A 65 7.27 -9.78 -9.86
C ASN A 65 6.97 -10.71 -11.05
N LYS A 66 5.84 -10.50 -11.75
CA LYS A 66 5.40 -11.33 -12.88
C LYS A 66 5.78 -10.79 -14.27
N VAL A 67 6.70 -9.81 -14.32
CA VAL A 67 7.29 -9.26 -15.58
C VAL A 67 8.65 -9.85 -15.87
#